data_AF-A0A8J1T6B0-F1
#
_entry.id   AF-A0A8J1T6B0-F1
#
_cell.length_a   1.000
_cell.length_b   1.000
_cell.length_c   1.000
_cell.angle_alpha   90.00
_cell.angle_beta   90.00
_cell.angle_gamma   90.00
#
_symmetry.space_group_name_H-M   'P 1'
#
loop_
_entity.id
_entity.type
_entity.pdbx_description
1 polymer ?
#
loop_
_entity_poly.entity_id
_entity_poly.type
_entity_poly.pdbx_seq_one_letter_code
_entity_poly.pdbx_strand_id
1 'polypeptide(L)'
;TSGKMESPLNLAHLERRKAESNINKGRYDLAIACHKKAAEFLELALKTTSDNKARESIELQCDHHCRQQQLLRDKSNRLKMAERLNQMKRNASDNTIHPKDSVDESNDETDGVTYNQYIYKDLEETDSLLQFLQTRALAQAQGDRLPSIETHTKRTKDEIIQSAVKSPKTESEIIEELHINNQSLRGQVLELLKELEEKDKEVTRLQNENSALRKRTNDKEDKDSDSEKENFYSMPLNLDDLPSLPELPPLEMPTFDFDTVSASP
;
A
#
# COMPACT_ATOMS: atom_id res chain seq x y z
N THR A 1 4.21 -28.42 33.49
CA THR A 1 3.45 -27.15 33.63
C THR A 1 4.41 -26.05 34.03
N SER A 2 4.94 -25.29 33.07
CA SER A 2 5.83 -24.17 33.35
C SER A 2 5.33 -22.96 32.59
N GLY A 3 4.58 -22.10 33.29
CA GLY A 3 4.13 -20.83 32.77
C GLY A 3 5.33 -19.89 32.65
N LYS A 4 5.91 -19.80 31.44
CA LYS A 4 6.75 -18.66 31.09
C LYS A 4 5.87 -17.42 31.27
N MET A 5 6.20 -16.56 32.22
CA MET A 5 5.62 -15.22 32.26
C MET A 5 6.03 -14.52 30.95
N GLU A 6 5.14 -14.55 29.97
CA GLU A 6 5.39 -13.94 28.67
C GLU A 6 5.44 -12.42 28.89
N SER A 7 6.64 -11.86 28.82
CA SER A 7 6.86 -10.41 28.88
C SER A 7 5.93 -9.71 27.88
N PRO A 8 5.34 -8.53 28.21
CA PRO A 8 4.45 -7.80 27.30
C PRO A 8 5.03 -7.62 25.89
N LEU A 9 6.35 -7.45 25.77
CA LEU A 9 7.03 -7.35 24.49
C LEU A 9 6.97 -8.65 23.68
N ASN A 10 7.08 -9.80 24.33
CA ASN A 10 6.99 -11.12 23.68
C ASN A 10 5.57 -11.37 23.15
N LEU A 11 4.54 -10.98 23.92
CA LEU A 11 3.14 -11.05 23.49
C LEU A 11 2.88 -10.17 22.27
N ALA A 12 3.45 -8.97 22.21
CA ALA A 12 3.36 -8.10 21.04
C ALA A 12 3.95 -8.76 19.78
N HIS A 13 5.13 -9.37 19.89
CA HIS A 13 5.76 -10.07 18.77
C HIS A 13 5.00 -11.34 18.35
N LEU A 14 4.37 -12.05 19.28
CA LEU A 14 3.50 -13.17 18.97
C LEU A 14 2.29 -12.71 18.14
N GLU A 15 1.61 -11.65 18.59
CA GLU A 15 0.47 -11.10 17.87
C GLU A 15 0.87 -10.52 16.51
N ARG A 16 2.09 -9.98 16.36
CA ARG A 16 2.63 -9.59 15.05
C ARG A 16 2.75 -10.78 14.09
N ARG A 17 3.37 -11.89 14.51
CA ARG A 17 3.48 -13.11 13.67
C ARG A 17 2.11 -13.66 13.29
N LYS A 18 1.17 -13.60 14.22
CA LYS A 18 -0.22 -13.99 13.98
C LYS A 18 -0.93 -13.08 12.99
N ALA A 19 -0.68 -11.78 13.04
CA ALA A 19 -1.14 -10.82 12.04
C ALA A 19 -0.62 -11.18 10.64
N GLU A 20 0.69 -11.41 10.51
CA GLU A 20 1.32 -11.80 9.23
C GLU A 20 0.70 -13.08 8.65
N SER A 21 0.43 -14.09 9.47
CA SER A 21 -0.28 -15.31 9.04
C SER A 21 -1.69 -15.03 8.52
N ASN A 22 -2.42 -14.09 9.13
CA ASN A 22 -3.77 -13.72 8.67
C ASN A 22 -3.75 -12.87 7.40
N ILE A 23 -2.73 -12.02 7.22
CA ILE A 23 -2.51 -11.25 5.98
C ILE A 23 -2.30 -12.21 4.81
N ASN A 24 -1.45 -13.23 4.98
CA ASN A 24 -1.19 -14.24 3.95
C ASN A 24 -2.45 -15.05 3.58
N LYS A 25 -3.39 -15.21 4.52
CA LYS A 25 -4.69 -15.87 4.30
C LYS A 25 -5.77 -14.92 3.77
N GLY A 26 -5.46 -13.65 3.49
CA GLY A 26 -6.43 -12.64 3.05
C GLY A 26 -7.42 -12.17 4.12
N ARG A 27 -7.23 -12.55 5.39
CA ARG A 27 -8.14 -12.23 6.51
C ARG A 27 -7.75 -10.90 7.16
N TYR A 28 -7.95 -9.80 6.42
CA TYR A 28 -7.51 -8.47 6.83
C TYR A 28 -8.15 -7.98 8.15
N ASP A 29 -9.42 -8.28 8.38
CA ASP A 29 -10.12 -7.86 9.61
C ASP A 29 -9.49 -8.50 10.87
N LEU A 30 -9.10 -9.77 10.80
CA LEU A 30 -8.40 -10.46 11.89
C LEU A 30 -6.96 -9.96 12.05
N ALA A 31 -6.26 -9.66 10.96
CA ALA A 31 -4.92 -9.09 11.01
C ALA A 31 -4.90 -7.70 11.68
N ILE A 32 -5.89 -6.85 11.38
CA ILE A 32 -6.07 -5.55 12.04
C ILE A 32 -6.26 -5.73 13.55
N ALA A 33 -7.09 -6.69 13.96
CA ALA A 33 -7.31 -6.99 15.38
C ALA A 33 -6.01 -7.47 16.08
N CYS A 34 -5.19 -8.27 15.39
CA CYS A 34 -3.89 -8.71 15.93
C CYS A 34 -2.91 -7.54 16.07
N HIS A 35 -2.83 -6.63 15.11
CA HIS A 35 -2.00 -5.42 15.23
C HIS A 35 -2.49 -4.46 16.32
N LYS A 36 -3.80 -4.38 16.55
CA LYS A 36 -4.36 -3.63 17.67
C LYS A 36 -3.91 -4.22 19.02
N LYS A 37 -4.02 -5.54 19.19
CA LYS A 37 -3.53 -6.24 20.39
C LYS A 37 -2.03 -6.09 20.59
N ALA A 38 -1.25 -6.14 19.51
CA ALA A 38 0.19 -5.91 19.57
C ALA A 38 0.52 -4.50 20.10
N ALA A 39 -0.20 -3.47 19.65
CA ALA A 39 -0.06 -2.10 20.16
C ALA A 39 -0.44 -2.00 21.66
N GLU A 40 -1.53 -2.64 22.08
CA GLU A 40 -1.93 -2.68 23.51
C GLU A 40 -0.83 -3.32 24.39
N PHE A 41 -0.21 -4.41 23.93
CA PHE A 41 0.90 -5.04 24.65
C PHE A 41 2.18 -4.19 24.68
N LEU A 42 2.46 -3.44 23.62
CA LEU A 42 3.59 -2.49 23.58
C LEU A 42 3.34 -1.29 24.50
N GLU A 43 2.12 -0.79 24.60
CA GLU A 43 1.75 0.25 25.58
C GLU A 43 1.95 -0.24 27.03
N LEU A 44 1.63 -1.51 27.30
CA LEU A 44 1.92 -2.12 28.59
C LEU A 44 3.43 -2.22 28.84
N ALA A 45 4.22 -2.60 27.83
CA ALA A 45 5.67 -2.61 27.92
C ALA A 45 6.24 -1.21 28.21
N LEU A 46 5.68 -0.17 27.59
CA LEU A 46 6.12 1.22 27.74
C LEU A 46 5.91 1.75 29.17
N LYS A 47 4.92 1.25 29.90
CA LYS A 47 4.70 1.57 31.32
C LYS A 47 5.75 0.94 32.24
N THR A 48 6.32 -0.20 31.86
CA THR A 48 7.31 -0.94 32.65
C THR A 48 8.75 -0.59 32.30
N THR A 49 9.00 -0.02 31.12
CA THR A 49 10.34 0.32 30.64
C THR A 49 10.81 1.67 31.18
N SER A 50 11.95 1.66 31.89
CA SER A 50 12.59 2.85 32.45
C SER A 50 13.66 3.48 31.56
N ASP A 51 14.29 2.70 30.68
CA ASP A 51 15.33 3.20 29.77
C ASP A 51 14.71 4.05 28.63
N ASN A 52 15.28 5.23 28.39
CA ASN A 52 14.76 6.19 27.43
C ASN A 52 14.88 5.68 25.98
N LYS A 53 16.01 5.04 25.64
CA LYS A 53 16.21 4.47 24.30
C LYS A 53 15.24 3.32 24.03
N ALA A 54 15.03 2.46 25.01
CA ALA A 54 14.05 1.39 24.91
C ALA A 54 12.61 1.92 24.80
N ARG A 55 12.26 3.00 25.52
CA ARG A 55 10.94 3.65 25.38
C ARG A 55 10.71 4.20 23.97
N GLU A 56 11.67 4.94 23.42
CA GLU A 56 11.61 5.47 22.05
C GLU A 56 11.44 4.34 21.02
N SER A 57 12.17 3.23 21.19
CA SER A 57 12.04 2.05 20.33
C SER A 57 10.64 1.42 20.40
N ILE A 58 10.06 1.31 21.60
CA ILE A 58 8.71 0.75 21.78
C ILE A 58 7.65 1.69 21.18
N GLU A 59 7.80 3.00 21.35
CA GLU A 59 6.91 4.01 20.76
C GLU A 59 6.90 3.92 19.22
N LEU A 60 8.08 3.80 18.60
CA LEU A 60 8.20 3.59 17.16
C LEU A 60 7.50 2.29 16.70
N GLN A 61 7.51 1.24 17.52
CA GLN A 61 6.81 0.00 17.24
C GLN A 61 5.27 0.15 17.36
N CYS A 62 4.78 0.93 18.33
CA CYS A 62 3.35 1.28 18.42
C CYS A 62 2.90 2.02 17.15
N ASP A 63 3.67 3.02 16.74
CA ASP A 63 3.45 3.78 15.50
C ASP A 63 3.43 2.89 14.27
N HIS A 64 4.39 1.96 14.17
CA HIS A 64 4.41 0.97 13.11
C HIS A 64 3.11 0.16 13.08
N HIS A 65 2.66 -0.37 14.22
CA HIS A 65 1.40 -1.13 14.29
C HIS A 65 0.16 -0.28 13.98
N CYS A 66 0.16 1.00 14.32
CA CYS A 66 -0.91 1.92 13.95
C CYS A 66 -0.97 2.12 12.42
N ARG A 67 0.18 2.38 11.79
CA ARG A 67 0.29 2.48 10.32
C ARG A 67 -0.12 1.19 9.62
N GLN A 68 0.31 0.02 10.13
CA GLN A 68 -0.10 -1.27 9.56
C GLN A 68 -1.62 -1.47 9.60
N GLN A 69 -2.29 -1.08 10.70
CA GLN A 69 -3.75 -1.14 10.76
C GLN A 69 -4.43 -0.29 9.67
N GLN A 70 -3.93 0.92 9.42
CA GLN A 70 -4.47 1.81 8.38
C GLN A 70 -4.29 1.19 6.98
N LEU A 71 -3.07 0.75 6.65
CA LEU A 71 -2.77 0.13 5.37
C LEU A 71 -3.64 -1.11 5.09
N LEU A 72 -3.87 -1.95 6.11
CA LEU A 72 -4.71 -3.13 5.97
C LEU A 72 -6.20 -2.77 5.83
N ARG A 73 -6.68 -1.72 6.51
CA ARG A 73 -8.05 -1.22 6.32
C ARG A 73 -8.27 -0.76 4.89
N ASP A 74 -7.35 0.04 4.37
CA ASP A 74 -7.45 0.55 3.00
C ASP A 74 -7.39 -0.59 1.98
N LYS A 75 -6.49 -1.56 2.19
CA LYS A 75 -6.40 -2.76 1.35
C LYS A 75 -7.68 -3.60 1.41
N SER A 76 -8.25 -3.81 2.60
CA SER A 76 -9.53 -4.52 2.76
C SER A 76 -10.67 -3.80 2.05
N ASN A 77 -10.75 -2.48 2.18
CA ASN A 77 -11.78 -1.66 1.52
C ASN A 77 -11.65 -1.72 0.00
N ARG A 78 -10.43 -1.60 -0.54
CA ARG A 78 -10.17 -1.73 -1.99
C ARG A 78 -10.67 -3.07 -2.54
N LEU A 79 -10.36 -4.17 -1.84
CA LEU A 79 -10.82 -5.50 -2.24
C LEU A 79 -12.34 -5.64 -2.17
N LYS A 80 -12.97 -5.17 -1.10
CA LYS A 80 -14.44 -5.18 -0.95
C LYS A 80 -15.13 -4.37 -2.06
N MET A 81 -14.56 -3.24 -2.47
CA MET A 81 -15.12 -2.44 -3.57
C MET A 81 -14.93 -3.13 -4.93
N ALA A 82 -13.75 -3.70 -5.20
CA ALA A 82 -13.51 -4.48 -6.41
C ALA A 82 -14.45 -5.68 -6.53
N GLU A 83 -14.68 -6.41 -5.43
CA GLU A 83 -15.65 -7.51 -5.37
C GLU A 83 -17.08 -7.05 -5.68
N ARG A 84 -17.51 -5.91 -5.13
CA ARG A 84 -18.83 -5.33 -5.43
C ARG A 84 -18.98 -4.95 -6.90
N LEU A 85 -17.96 -4.34 -7.49
CA LEU A 85 -17.96 -3.99 -8.91
C LEU A 85 -18.06 -5.23 -9.80
N ASN A 86 -17.30 -6.28 -9.46
CA ASN A 86 -17.33 -7.55 -10.19
C ASN A 86 -18.67 -8.27 -10.06
N GLN A 87 -19.31 -8.24 -8.89
CA GLN A 87 -20.67 -8.75 -8.71
C GLN A 87 -21.68 -7.97 -9.56
N MET A 88 -21.56 -6.64 -9.62
CA MET A 88 -22.43 -5.80 -10.44
C MET A 88 -22.27 -6.09 -11.94
N LYS A 89 -21.04 -6.28 -12.42
CA LYS A 89 -20.78 -6.71 -13.81
C LYS A 89 -21.39 -8.08 -14.13
N ARG A 90 -21.27 -9.06 -13.22
CA ARG A 90 -21.87 -10.40 -13.37
C ARG A 90 -23.40 -10.36 -13.42
N ASN A 91 -24.02 -9.58 -12.54
CA ASN A 91 -25.48 -9.43 -12.52
C ASN A 91 -26.00 -8.67 -13.75
N ALA A 92 -25.19 -7.79 -14.35
CA ALA A 92 -25.54 -7.10 -15.59
C ALA A 92 -25.46 -8.02 -16.82
N SER A 93 -24.52 -8.98 -16.88
CA SER A 93 -24.45 -9.95 -17.97
C SER A 93 -25.51 -11.05 -17.89
N ASP A 94 -26.02 -11.37 -16.69
CA ASP A 94 -27.04 -12.39 -16.48
C ASP A 94 -28.47 -11.93 -16.91
N ASN A 95 -28.68 -10.62 -17.05
CA ASN A 95 -29.96 -10.05 -17.50
C ASN A 95 -30.05 -9.81 -19.02
N THR A 96 -28.99 -10.12 -19.79
CA THR A 96 -29.03 -10.07 -21.25
C THR A 96 -29.21 -11.47 -21.85
N ILE A 97 -30.46 -11.95 -21.87
CA ILE A 97 -30.85 -13.08 -22.71
C ILE A 97 -30.91 -12.58 -24.16
N HIS A 98 -29.85 -12.79 -24.95
CA HIS A 98 -29.88 -13.24 -26.37
C HIS A 98 -28.47 -13.22 -27.02
N PRO A 99 -28.25 -14.00 -28.11
CA PRO A 99 -27.22 -15.04 -28.15
C PRO A 99 -25.99 -14.68 -28.98
N LYS A 100 -24.90 -15.39 -28.69
CA LYS A 100 -23.77 -15.75 -29.58
C LYS A 100 -23.25 -14.63 -30.48
N ASP A 101 -22.09 -14.09 -30.11
CA ASP A 101 -20.93 -14.22 -30.99
C ASP A 101 -19.67 -14.43 -30.18
N SER A 102 -18.91 -15.42 -30.64
CA SER A 102 -17.67 -15.94 -30.13
C SER A 102 -16.53 -14.95 -30.24
N VAL A 103 -15.88 -14.60 -29.12
CA VAL A 103 -14.44 -14.35 -29.11
C VAL A 103 -13.86 -14.74 -27.75
N ASP A 104 -13.21 -15.89 -27.76
CA ASP A 104 -11.94 -16.23 -27.11
C ASP A 104 -11.62 -15.65 -25.71
N GLU A 105 -11.65 -16.55 -24.72
CA GLU A 105 -10.99 -16.39 -23.44
C GLU A 105 -9.47 -16.55 -23.63
N SER A 106 -8.76 -15.44 -23.80
CA SER A 106 -7.35 -15.36 -23.39
C SER A 106 -6.87 -13.91 -23.24
N ASN A 107 -6.13 -13.68 -22.15
CA ASN A 107 -5.23 -12.57 -21.84
C ASN A 107 -5.68 -11.47 -20.84
N ASP A 108 -4.98 -11.53 -19.72
CA ASP A 108 -4.80 -10.65 -18.57
C ASP A 108 -4.10 -9.31 -18.94
N GLU A 109 -4.50 -8.67 -20.06
CA GLU A 109 -4.00 -7.36 -20.53
C GLU A 109 -5.12 -6.34 -20.79
N THR A 110 -6.38 -6.71 -20.55
CA THR A 110 -7.57 -5.94 -20.95
C THR A 110 -8.02 -4.87 -19.95
N ASP A 111 -7.53 -4.90 -18.70
CA ASP A 111 -7.91 -3.91 -17.68
C ASP A 111 -7.37 -2.51 -17.99
N GLY A 112 -6.18 -2.41 -18.58
CA GLY A 112 -5.58 -1.13 -19.00
C GLY A 112 -6.34 -0.50 -20.17
N VAL A 113 -6.67 -1.28 -21.20
CA VAL A 113 -7.43 -0.81 -22.37
C VAL A 113 -8.84 -0.38 -21.96
N THR A 114 -9.46 -1.12 -21.04
CA THR A 114 -10.79 -0.84 -20.52
C THR A 114 -10.82 0.46 -19.69
N TYR A 115 -9.84 0.69 -18.80
CA TYR A 115 -9.75 1.94 -18.02
C TYR A 115 -9.46 3.16 -18.89
N ASN A 116 -8.53 3.02 -19.85
CA ASN A 116 -8.25 4.08 -20.81
C ASN A 116 -9.51 4.45 -21.62
N GLN A 117 -10.31 3.46 -22.04
CA GLN A 117 -11.55 3.70 -22.76
C GLN A 117 -12.58 4.48 -21.91
N TYR A 118 -12.67 4.22 -20.61
CA TYR A 118 -13.54 4.99 -19.71
C TYR A 118 -13.02 6.43 -19.51
N ILE A 119 -11.70 6.62 -19.38
CA ILE A 119 -11.11 7.96 -19.27
C ILE A 119 -11.38 8.79 -20.53
N TYR A 120 -11.16 8.22 -21.72
CA TYR A 120 -11.42 8.93 -22.98
C TYR A 120 -12.89 9.29 -23.15
N LYS A 121 -13.79 8.40 -22.71
CA LYS A 121 -15.24 8.66 -22.74
C LYS A 121 -15.64 9.77 -21.76
N ASP A 122 -15.15 9.74 -20.53
CA ASP A 122 -15.42 10.80 -19.54
C ASP A 122 -14.87 12.15 -20.03
N LEU A 123 -13.69 12.17 -20.66
CA LEU A 123 -13.12 13.38 -21.27
C LEU A 123 -14.02 13.94 -22.37
N GLU A 124 -14.51 13.09 -23.27
CA GLU A 124 -15.39 13.50 -24.37
C GLU A 124 -16.75 14.04 -23.88
N GLU A 125 -17.32 13.41 -22.84
CA GLU A 125 -18.54 13.89 -22.18
C GLU A 125 -18.32 15.26 -21.52
N THR A 126 -17.17 15.48 -20.88
CA THR A 126 -16.84 16.78 -20.27
C THR A 126 -16.59 17.88 -21.29
N ASP A 127 -15.92 17.58 -22.41
CA ASP A 127 -15.68 18.55 -23.49
C ASP A 127 -17.01 18.95 -24.15
N SER A 128 -17.93 18.00 -24.34
CA SER A 128 -19.28 18.26 -24.85
C SER A 128 -20.07 19.20 -23.93
N LEU A 129 -19.97 19.01 -22.61
CA LEU A 129 -20.63 19.89 -21.63
C LEU A 129 -20.00 21.28 -21.61
N LEU A 130 -18.66 21.37 -21.67
CA LEU A 130 -17.94 22.65 -21.70
C LEU A 130 -18.30 23.46 -22.94
N GLN A 131 -18.36 22.80 -24.11
CA GLN A 131 -18.79 23.42 -25.36
C GLN A 131 -20.23 23.92 -25.27
N PHE A 132 -21.14 23.14 -24.66
CA PHE A 132 -22.52 23.55 -24.43
C PHE A 132 -22.61 24.79 -23.53
N LEU A 133 -21.86 24.81 -22.42
CA LEU A 133 -21.82 25.94 -21.49
C LEU A 133 -21.20 27.19 -22.12
N GLN A 134 -20.13 27.04 -22.91
CA GLN A 134 -19.49 28.13 -23.65
C GLN A 134 -20.45 28.72 -24.70
N THR A 135 -21.15 27.87 -25.44
CA THR A 135 -22.16 28.30 -26.44
C THR A 135 -23.29 29.06 -25.76
N ARG A 136 -23.74 28.60 -24.59
CA ARG A 136 -24.75 29.28 -23.77
C ARG A 136 -24.26 30.63 -23.25
N ALA A 137 -23.03 30.71 -22.75
CA ALA A 137 -22.44 31.96 -22.25
C ALA A 137 -22.31 33.01 -23.38
N LEU A 138 -21.90 32.58 -24.57
CA LEU A 138 -21.82 33.46 -25.75
C LEU A 138 -23.21 33.92 -26.22
N ALA A 139 -24.22 33.05 -26.18
CA ALA A 139 -25.60 33.41 -26.52
C ALA A 139 -26.19 34.41 -25.50
N GLN A 140 -25.83 34.30 -24.22
CA GLN A 140 -26.23 35.26 -23.18
C GLN A 140 -25.50 36.61 -23.31
N ALA A 141 -24.23 36.60 -23.73
CA ALA A 141 -23.46 37.83 -23.98
C ALA A 141 -23.93 38.60 -25.22
N GLN A 142 -24.55 37.93 -26.20
CA GLN A 142 -25.12 38.56 -27.40
C GLN A 142 -26.59 39.00 -27.23
N GLY A 143 -27.20 38.73 -26.07
CA GLY A 143 -28.63 38.93 -25.82
C GLY A 143 -29.07 40.27 -25.23
N ASP A 144 -28.16 41.17 -24.82
CA ASP A 144 -28.58 42.48 -24.27
C ASP A 144 -27.48 43.55 -24.41
N ARG A 145 -27.55 44.34 -25.49
CA ARG A 145 -26.86 45.64 -25.58
C ARG A 145 -27.69 46.63 -26.39
N LEU A 146 -28.49 47.43 -25.68
CA LEU A 146 -28.94 48.75 -26.12
C LEU A 146 -28.16 49.82 -25.32
N PRO A 147 -27.69 50.91 -25.95
CA PRO A 147 -26.80 51.89 -25.32
C PRO A 147 -27.60 53.01 -24.65
N SER A 148 -27.11 53.56 -23.53
CA SER A 148 -27.59 54.84 -23.00
C SER A 148 -26.45 55.66 -22.41
N ILE A 149 -25.93 56.53 -23.27
CA ILE A 149 -25.72 57.98 -23.09
C ILE A 149 -25.06 58.44 -21.78
N GLU A 150 -23.89 59.05 -21.97
CA GLU A 150 -23.12 59.89 -21.04
C GLU A 150 -23.96 60.92 -20.29
N THR A 151 -23.73 61.07 -18.97
CA THR A 151 -23.79 62.39 -18.32
C THR A 151 -22.74 62.50 -17.22
N HIS A 152 -21.83 63.47 -17.39
CA HIS A 152 -20.90 63.93 -16.36
C HIS A 152 -21.64 64.66 -15.23
N THR A 153 -21.69 64.11 -14.00
CA THR A 153 -21.91 64.95 -12.80
C THR A 153 -21.29 64.37 -11.51
N LYS A 154 -20.27 65.07 -10.99
CA LYS A 154 -19.80 65.21 -9.59
C LYS A 154 -19.89 63.98 -8.65
N ARG A 155 -18.75 63.30 -8.45
CA ARG A 155 -18.56 62.25 -7.44
C ARG A 155 -18.46 62.83 -6.02
N THR A 156 -19.31 62.37 -5.12
CA THR A 156 -19.28 62.65 -3.67
C THR A 156 -18.35 61.69 -2.93
N LYS A 157 -17.86 62.10 -1.76
CA LYS A 157 -16.85 61.39 -0.93
C LYS A 157 -17.22 59.95 -0.55
N ASP A 158 -18.48 59.56 -0.68
CA ASP A 158 -18.96 58.21 -0.35
C ASP A 158 -18.56 57.15 -1.38
N GLU A 159 -18.23 57.52 -2.62
CA GLU A 159 -17.78 56.57 -3.65
C GLU A 159 -16.32 56.11 -3.44
N ILE A 160 -15.50 56.92 -2.77
CA ILE A 160 -14.08 56.58 -2.50
C ILE A 160 -13.98 55.48 -1.44
N ILE A 161 -14.98 55.35 -0.57
CA ILE A 161 -15.00 54.34 0.50
C ILE A 161 -15.50 52.99 -0.05
N GLN A 162 -16.31 52.98 -1.11
CA GLN A 162 -16.77 51.74 -1.76
C GLN A 162 -15.68 51.04 -2.57
N SER A 163 -14.65 51.75 -3.06
CA SER A 163 -13.51 51.12 -3.74
C SER A 163 -12.51 50.44 -2.79
N ALA A 164 -12.71 50.56 -1.47
CA ALA A 164 -11.91 49.86 -0.45
C ALA A 164 -12.49 48.50 -0.04
N VAL A 165 -13.66 48.13 -0.56
CA VAL A 165 -14.19 46.76 -0.45
C VAL A 165 -13.54 45.96 -1.56
N LYS A 166 -12.71 44.96 -1.19
CA LYS A 166 -12.12 44.00 -2.14
C LYS A 166 -13.22 43.54 -3.09
N SER A 167 -13.14 43.99 -4.34
CA SER A 167 -14.08 43.59 -5.37
C SER A 167 -14.08 42.06 -5.42
N PRO A 168 -15.23 41.39 -5.36
CA PRO A 168 -15.29 39.96 -5.54
C PRO A 168 -14.63 39.65 -6.90
N LYS A 169 -13.73 38.66 -6.91
CA LYS A 169 -12.98 38.28 -8.12
C LYS A 169 -13.94 38.16 -9.28
N THR A 170 -13.62 38.82 -10.38
CA THR A 170 -14.48 38.81 -11.55
C THR A 170 -14.53 37.39 -12.10
N GLU A 171 -15.66 36.94 -12.64
CA GLU A 171 -15.79 35.58 -13.19
C GLU A 171 -14.68 35.27 -14.22
N SER A 172 -14.24 36.28 -14.98
CA SER A 172 -13.08 36.21 -15.88
C SER A 172 -11.76 35.89 -15.17
N GLU A 173 -11.50 36.48 -14.00
CA GLU A 173 -10.28 36.24 -13.21
C GLU A 173 -10.30 34.83 -12.60
N ILE A 174 -11.47 34.37 -12.16
CA ILE A 174 -11.66 33.01 -11.64
C ILE A 174 -11.41 31.98 -12.75
N ILE A 175 -11.91 32.24 -13.96
CA ILE A 175 -11.71 31.38 -15.12
C ILE A 175 -10.22 31.32 -15.50
N GLU A 176 -9.51 32.44 -15.48
CA GLU A 176 -8.07 32.48 -15.75
C GLU A 176 -7.25 31.73 -14.69
N GLU A 177 -7.56 31.93 -13.41
CA GLU A 177 -6.92 31.19 -12.30
C GLU A 177 -7.17 29.68 -12.42
N LEU A 178 -8.40 29.28 -12.74
CA LEU A 178 -8.75 27.87 -12.97
C LEU A 178 -8.03 27.30 -14.19
N HIS A 179 -7.86 28.08 -15.26
CA HIS A 179 -7.15 27.65 -16.45
C HIS A 179 -5.67 27.38 -16.15
N ILE A 180 -5.00 28.31 -15.44
CA ILE A 180 -3.60 28.17 -15.02
C ILE A 180 -3.44 26.95 -14.10
N ASN A 181 -4.36 26.76 -13.15
CA ASN A 181 -4.31 25.62 -12.25
C ASN A 181 -4.53 24.29 -12.99
N ASN A 182 -5.49 24.24 -13.91
CA ASN A 182 -5.75 23.04 -14.72
C ASN A 182 -4.55 22.71 -15.63
N GLN A 183 -3.90 23.72 -16.21
CA GLN A 183 -2.68 23.54 -16.99
C GLN A 183 -1.53 23.03 -16.12
N SER A 184 -1.35 23.56 -14.91
CA SER A 184 -0.34 23.08 -13.97
C SER A 184 -0.60 21.63 -13.54
N LEU A 185 -1.85 21.28 -13.20
CA LEU A 185 -2.25 19.92 -12.85
C LEU A 185 -2.00 18.95 -14.01
N ARG A 186 -2.34 19.33 -15.24
CA ARG A 186 -2.03 18.53 -16.44
C ARG A 186 -0.52 18.32 -16.59
N GLY A 187 0.30 19.35 -16.36
CA GLY A 187 1.75 19.23 -16.36
C GLY A 187 2.28 18.23 -15.34
N GLN A 188 1.78 18.29 -14.09
CA GLN A 188 2.16 17.34 -13.04
C GLN A 188 1.73 15.91 -13.37
N VAL A 189 0.54 15.72 -13.95
CA VAL A 189 0.07 14.40 -14.40
C VAL A 189 0.99 13.84 -15.48
N LEU A 190 1.41 14.65 -16.46
CA LEU A 190 2.36 14.22 -17.49
C LEU A 190 3.71 13.83 -16.90
N GLU A 191 4.22 14.58 -15.92
CA GLU A 191 5.46 14.27 -15.21
C GLU A 191 5.35 12.91 -14.48
N LEU A 192 4.25 12.69 -13.75
CA LEU A 192 4.01 11.43 -13.05
C LEU A 192 3.87 10.24 -14.00
N LEU A 193 3.22 10.42 -15.16
CA LEU A 193 3.13 9.38 -16.19
C LEU A 193 4.52 9.04 -16.76
N LYS A 194 5.36 10.04 -16.99
CA LYS A 194 6.74 9.84 -17.42
C LYS A 194 7.55 9.07 -16.36
N GLU A 195 7.40 9.44 -15.09
CA GLU A 195 8.08 8.75 -14.00
C GLU A 195 7.62 7.28 -13.87
N LEU A 196 6.31 7.02 -14.03
CA LEU A 196 5.76 5.67 -14.08
C LEU A 196 6.35 4.86 -15.23
N GLU A 197 6.42 5.43 -16.44
CA GLU A 197 7.02 4.77 -17.60
C GLU A 197 8.50 4.42 -17.36
N GLU A 198 9.26 5.32 -16.73
CA GLU A 198 10.65 5.07 -16.34
C GLU A 198 10.76 3.96 -15.28
N LYS A 199 9.87 3.94 -14.29
CA LYS A 199 9.82 2.86 -13.28
C LYS A 199 9.46 1.52 -13.91
N ASP A 200 8.52 1.47 -14.85
CA ASP A 200 8.15 0.23 -15.54
C ASP A 200 9.29 -0.30 -16.41
N LYS A 201 10.04 0.59 -17.08
CA LYS A 201 11.28 0.22 -17.78
C LYS A 201 12.33 -0.34 -16.83
N GLU A 202 12.47 0.23 -15.64
CA GLU A 202 13.39 -0.27 -14.63
C GLU A 202 12.96 -1.62 -14.07
N VAL A 203 11.67 -1.80 -13.80
CA VAL A 203 11.10 -3.08 -13.34
C VAL A 203 11.32 -4.17 -14.38
N THR A 204 11.02 -3.91 -15.65
CA THR A 204 11.24 -4.88 -16.73
C THR A 204 12.72 -5.20 -16.91
N ARG A 205 13.61 -4.21 -16.79
CA ARG A 205 15.07 -4.42 -16.78
C ARG A 205 15.52 -5.33 -15.65
N LEU A 206 15.08 -5.05 -14.42
CA LEU A 206 15.42 -5.86 -13.25
C LEU A 206 14.82 -7.26 -13.32
N GLN A 207 13.59 -7.41 -13.83
CA GLN A 207 12.97 -8.72 -14.06
C GLN A 207 13.77 -9.54 -15.08
N ASN A 208 14.20 -8.91 -16.18
CA ASN A 208 15.05 -9.55 -17.18
C ASN A 208 16.40 -9.98 -16.57
N GLU A 209 17.06 -9.11 -15.82
CA GLU A 209 18.31 -9.43 -15.12
C GLU A 209 18.13 -10.57 -14.12
N ASN A 210 17.07 -10.54 -13.31
CA ASN A 210 16.76 -11.58 -12.34
C ASN A 210 16.46 -12.91 -13.03
N SER A 211 15.75 -12.90 -14.16
CA SER A 211 15.51 -14.10 -14.97
C SER A 211 16.81 -14.67 -15.56
N ALA A 212 17.72 -13.82 -16.01
CA ALA A 212 19.01 -14.22 -16.56
C ALA A 212 19.93 -14.79 -15.48
N LEU A 213 19.93 -14.19 -14.28
CA LEU A 213 20.64 -14.70 -13.12
C LEU A 213 20.08 -16.05 -12.66
N ARG A 214 18.75 -16.21 -12.62
CA ARG A 214 18.09 -17.49 -12.30
C ARG A 214 18.41 -18.59 -13.31
N LYS A 215 18.49 -18.26 -14.61
CA LYS A 215 18.96 -19.22 -15.62
C LYS A 215 20.43 -19.60 -15.38
N ARG A 216 21.30 -18.62 -15.11
CA ARG A 216 22.72 -18.90 -14.77
C ARG A 216 22.91 -19.71 -13.49
N THR A 217 22.03 -19.60 -12.51
CA THR A 217 22.08 -20.46 -11.31
C THR A 217 21.58 -21.87 -11.61
N ASN A 218 20.49 -22.00 -12.36
CA ASN A 218 19.97 -23.31 -12.78
C ASN A 218 20.95 -24.05 -13.72
N ASP A 219 21.59 -23.35 -14.65
CA ASP A 219 22.60 -23.93 -15.55
C ASP A 219 23.87 -24.40 -14.80
N LYS A 220 24.12 -23.85 -13.60
CA LYS A 220 25.17 -24.34 -12.69
C LYS A 220 24.71 -25.57 -11.91
N GLU A 221 23.46 -25.62 -11.48
CA GLU A 221 22.87 -26.80 -10.84
C GLU A 221 22.71 -27.99 -11.80
N ASP A 222 22.57 -27.75 -13.11
CA ASP A 222 22.48 -28.80 -14.13
C ASP A 222 23.84 -29.34 -14.60
N LYS A 223 24.94 -28.60 -14.38
CA LYS A 223 26.31 -29.14 -14.57
C LYS A 223 26.83 -29.96 -13.40
N ASP A 224 26.18 -29.86 -12.23
CA ASP A 224 26.45 -30.68 -11.05
C ASP A 224 25.37 -31.79 -10.84
N SER A 225 24.40 -31.92 -11.76
CA SER A 225 23.27 -32.86 -11.61
C SER A 225 23.48 -34.26 -12.20
N ASP A 226 24.71 -34.68 -12.54
CA ASP A 226 24.98 -36.07 -12.92
C ASP A 226 25.67 -36.92 -11.83
N SER A 227 25.59 -36.52 -10.54
CA SER A 227 26.04 -37.43 -9.46
C SER A 227 25.41 -37.32 -8.06
N GLU A 228 24.55 -36.35 -7.70
CA GLU A 228 24.23 -36.18 -6.25
C GLU A 228 22.76 -35.86 -5.91
N LYS A 229 21.78 -36.53 -6.51
CA LYS A 229 20.36 -36.42 -6.09
C LYS A 229 19.75 -37.73 -5.61
N GLU A 230 20.47 -38.51 -4.81
CA GLU A 230 19.89 -39.56 -3.94
C GLU A 230 20.84 -39.86 -2.76
N ASN A 231 21.21 -38.89 -1.90
CA ASN A 231 21.91 -39.26 -0.64
C ASN A 231 21.96 -38.22 0.51
N PHE A 232 21.15 -37.17 0.53
CA PHE A 232 21.28 -36.14 1.58
C PHE A 232 20.83 -36.58 3.00
N TYR A 233 20.35 -37.82 3.19
CA TYR A 233 20.03 -38.37 4.52
C TYR A 233 20.75 -39.67 4.89
N SER A 234 21.75 -40.10 4.12
CA SER A 234 22.53 -41.30 4.46
C SER A 234 24.02 -41.08 4.19
N MET A 235 24.71 -40.48 5.16
CA MET A 235 26.17 -40.51 5.21
C MET A 235 26.62 -41.84 5.82
N PRO A 236 27.30 -42.75 5.10
CA PRO A 236 28.01 -43.84 5.74
C PRO A 236 29.28 -43.23 6.35
N LEU A 237 29.27 -43.01 7.65
CA LEU A 237 30.48 -42.69 8.38
C LEU A 237 31.40 -43.93 8.33
N ASN A 238 32.45 -43.88 7.51
CA ASN A 238 33.57 -44.81 7.66
C ASN A 238 34.27 -44.46 8.98
N LEU A 239 33.98 -45.26 9.99
CA LEU A 239 34.37 -45.06 11.39
C LEU A 239 35.86 -45.29 11.65
N ASP A 240 36.58 -45.87 10.68
CA ASP A 240 37.97 -46.32 10.84
C ASP A 240 39.04 -45.23 10.58
N ASP A 241 38.67 -44.07 10.02
CA ASP A 241 39.62 -42.99 9.65
C ASP A 241 39.49 -41.70 10.49
N LEU A 242 38.72 -41.72 11.58
CA LEU A 242 38.67 -40.60 12.52
C LEU A 242 39.88 -40.63 13.47
N PRO A 243 40.68 -39.54 13.58
CA PRO A 243 41.69 -39.46 14.64
C PRO A 243 40.97 -39.57 15.99
N SER A 244 41.43 -40.50 16.84
CA SER A 244 40.84 -40.74 18.14
C SER A 244 40.81 -39.42 18.92
N LEU A 245 39.61 -38.97 19.28
CA LEU A 245 39.44 -37.78 20.11
C LEU A 245 40.24 -37.97 21.42
N PRO A 246 41.01 -36.97 21.86
CA PRO A 246 41.73 -37.07 23.13
C PRO A 246 40.73 -37.33 24.27
N GLU A 247 41.03 -38.32 25.13
CA GLU A 247 40.18 -38.64 26.27
C GLU A 247 40.01 -37.40 27.14
N LEU A 248 38.78 -36.92 27.23
CA LEU A 248 38.43 -35.78 28.05
C LEU A 248 38.67 -36.16 29.52
N PRO A 249 39.28 -35.28 30.33
CA PRO A 249 39.42 -35.53 31.76
C PRO A 249 38.03 -35.78 32.37
N PRO A 250 37.90 -36.74 33.32
CA PRO A 250 36.62 -37.08 33.91
C PRO A 250 35.99 -35.82 34.51
N LEU A 251 34.75 -35.56 34.07
CA LEU A 251 34.01 -34.38 34.51
C LEU A 251 33.56 -34.58 35.96
N GLU A 252 34.24 -33.93 36.89
CA GLU A 252 33.83 -33.91 38.29
C GLU A 252 32.56 -33.06 38.42
N MET A 253 31.41 -33.73 38.58
CA MET A 253 30.20 -33.04 38.99
C MET A 253 30.32 -32.65 40.47
N PRO A 254 30.00 -31.40 40.84
CA PRO A 254 29.95 -31.04 42.25
C PRO A 254 28.94 -31.94 42.97
N THR A 255 29.37 -32.59 44.05
CA THR A 255 28.49 -33.34 44.95
C THR A 255 27.68 -32.32 45.76
N PHE A 256 26.42 -32.15 45.38
CA PHE A 256 25.47 -31.38 46.18
C PHE A 256 24.93 -32.27 47.29
N ASP A 257 25.40 -32.04 48.52
CA ASP A 257 24.87 -32.70 49.73
C ASP A 257 23.51 -32.08 50.11
N PHE A 258 22.42 -32.71 49.66
CA PHE A 258 21.06 -32.31 50.02
C PHE A 258 20.59 -32.84 51.39
N ASP A 259 21.42 -33.60 52.10
CA ASP A 259 21.09 -34.19 53.41
C ASP A 259 21.03 -33.16 54.56
N THR A 260 21.41 -31.90 54.31
CA THR A 260 21.26 -30.82 55.30
C THR A 260 19.84 -30.25 55.38
N VAL A 261 18.91 -30.73 54.55
CA VAL A 261 17.48 -30.33 54.61
C VAL A 261 16.61 -31.51 55.04
N SER A 262 17.02 -32.22 56.09
CA SER A 262 16.10 -33.05 56.88
C SER A 262 15.94 -32.46 58.28
N ALA A 263 14.76 -31.86 58.48
CA ALA A 263 14.01 -31.81 59.73
C ALA A 263 14.82 -31.70 61.04
N SER A 264 14.97 -30.47 61.53
CA SER A 264 14.92 -30.27 62.98
C SER A 264 13.45 -30.30 63.44
N PRO A 265 13.11 -31.06 64.49
CA PRO A 265 11.75 -31.21 65.01
C PRO A 265 11.19 -29.95 65.67
#